data_AF-A0A964VB30-F1
#
_entry.id   AF-A0A964VB30-F1
#
_cell.length_a   1.000
_cell.length_b   1.000
_cell.length_c   1.000
_cell.angle_alpha   90.00
_cell.angle_beta   90.00
_cell.angle_gamma   90.00
#
_symmetry.space_group_name_H-M   'P 1'
#
loop_
_entity.id
_entity.type
_entity.pdbx_description
1 polymer ?
#
loop_
_entity_poly.entity_id
_entity_poly.type
_entity_poly.pdbx_seq_one_letter_code
_entity_poly.pdbx_strand_id
1 'polypeptide(L)'
;MGPGAEGGDPNQPKPPPVASAVRGNLFQTLPANLAHGLVLSNLPATPLAQSLGADSELAMSFGLDVKEYASLIPLLTAYLETQKLPNGAPFPKEALEQLNSYSKIDTVFLMIPKLNSETQSFLLMARSKDQKIGYNFAKLVSPFMPKVDLLFKEFKLDVETRFENNLPEDTSAQGNPPGRFPGGLGGPLGQFGPGGPGGPGGPGGGNPMAKNGLVGAEVTYIPQSGTIMMVGGALHLPQNFLKDFESVMAEGFIKQKNDLGLKLLGQSASPMAKALMVYVANNKAFPMGTAKEGSQTAKFGLRVPPEKRVGWMSELLPYVGIGDLAPFSRNLDRAKPWADGHNANVARIVVPEFLYQTPNTVMAPGTSSHEPALTNFVGISGLGFDAAEYQMVDQASAKKLGIFGYDRQTKVEDIKDMPANTIALMVVSLDRAQPWLAGGGATILGVSEGADALEPFLIFLDAKEKSRYGVAVMADGKVRKITAKVTPEVFRAMCTIAGGETIEQLDIIAPLMKDPATLAQK
;
A
#
# COMPACT_ATOMS: atom_id res chain seq x y z
N MET A 1 -26.91 21.08 48.00
CA MET A 1 -26.00 19.95 47.77
C MET A 1 -26.43 19.25 46.49
N GLY A 2 -25.60 19.35 45.45
CA GLY A 2 -25.72 18.66 44.16
C GLY A 2 -24.36 18.85 43.45
N PRO A 3 -23.73 17.78 42.93
CA PRO A 3 -22.28 17.73 42.74
C PRO A 3 -21.80 18.53 41.52
N GLY A 4 -20.55 18.99 41.63
CA GLY A 4 -19.94 19.99 40.76
C GLY A 4 -19.74 19.54 39.32
N ALA A 5 -19.97 20.47 38.41
CA ALA A 5 -19.52 20.39 37.04
C ALA A 5 -18.03 20.75 36.99
N GLU A 6 -17.19 19.78 36.59
CA GLU A 6 -15.78 20.02 36.30
C GLU A 6 -15.68 20.92 35.05
N GLY A 7 -15.05 22.08 35.21
CA GLY A 7 -14.73 22.99 34.13
C GLY A 7 -13.58 22.45 33.30
N GLY A 8 -13.88 21.91 32.12
CA GLY A 8 -12.88 21.57 31.11
C GLY A 8 -12.27 22.83 30.48
N ASP A 9 -10.94 22.81 30.29
CA ASP A 9 -10.16 23.87 29.67
C ASP A 9 -10.64 24.17 28.23
N PRO A 10 -11.13 25.38 27.93
CA PRO A 10 -11.60 25.74 26.60
C PRO A 10 -10.51 25.77 25.52
N ASN A 11 -9.23 25.62 25.89
CA ASN A 11 -8.10 25.61 24.96
C ASN A 11 -7.53 24.21 24.67
N GLN A 12 -8.12 23.13 25.18
CA GLN A 12 -7.69 21.79 24.77
C GLN A 12 -8.17 21.49 23.34
N PRO A 13 -7.27 21.13 22.40
CA PRO A 13 -7.67 20.68 21.07
C PRO A 13 -8.54 19.44 21.21
N LYS A 14 -9.79 19.52 20.71
CA LYS A 14 -10.70 18.38 20.69
C LYS A 14 -10.02 17.22 19.96
N PRO A 15 -10.02 16.00 20.53
CA PRO A 15 -9.57 14.83 19.77
C PRO A 15 -10.43 14.71 18.50
N PRO A 16 -9.84 14.31 17.36
CA PRO A 16 -10.61 14.11 16.13
C PRO A 16 -11.74 13.11 16.38
N PRO A 17 -12.90 13.28 15.73
CA PRO A 17 -14.02 12.34 15.88
C PRO A 17 -13.54 10.93 15.53
N VAL A 18 -13.74 9.99 16.45
CA VAL A 18 -13.51 8.56 16.21
C VAL A 18 -14.40 8.17 15.03
N ALA A 19 -13.77 7.80 13.91
CA ALA A 19 -14.47 7.44 12.68
C ALA A 19 -15.47 6.31 12.94
N SER A 20 -16.72 6.48 12.51
CA SER A 20 -17.73 5.41 12.57
C SER A 20 -17.24 4.20 11.79
N ALA A 21 -17.46 2.99 12.32
CA ALA A 21 -17.13 1.72 11.68
C ALA A 21 -17.43 1.75 10.17
N VAL A 22 -16.37 1.64 9.36
CA VAL A 22 -16.42 1.75 7.90
C VAL A 22 -17.25 0.60 7.34
N ARG A 23 -18.43 0.91 6.79
CA ARG A 23 -19.27 -0.07 6.06
C ARG A 23 -18.83 -0.11 4.59
N GLY A 24 -17.83 -0.92 4.28
CA GLY A 24 -17.39 -1.19 2.90
C GLY A 24 -16.53 -2.46 2.84
N ASN A 25 -16.54 -3.16 1.70
CA ASN A 25 -15.64 -4.30 1.48
C ASN A 25 -14.19 -3.77 1.40
N LEU A 26 -13.39 -4.03 2.44
CA LEU A 26 -11.99 -3.59 2.58
C LEU A 26 -11.05 -4.15 1.51
N PHE A 27 -11.48 -5.13 0.71
CA PHE A 27 -10.66 -5.80 -0.30
C PHE A 27 -10.70 -5.15 -1.68
N GLN A 28 -11.73 -4.36 -1.97
CA GLN A 28 -11.76 -3.55 -3.20
C GLN A 28 -10.67 -2.46 -3.19
N THR A 29 -10.03 -2.24 -2.04
CA THR A 29 -8.87 -1.37 -1.84
C THR A 29 -7.57 -2.16 -1.70
N LEU A 30 -7.40 -3.28 -2.39
CA LEU A 30 -6.08 -3.89 -2.55
C LEU A 30 -5.61 -3.72 -4.01
N PRO A 31 -4.31 -3.47 -4.26
CA PRO A 31 -3.79 -3.20 -5.60
C PRO A 31 -4.16 -4.34 -6.56
N ALA A 32 -4.39 -4.09 -7.85
CA ALA A 32 -4.74 -5.17 -8.80
C ALA A 32 -3.55 -6.06 -9.21
N ASN A 33 -2.32 -5.74 -8.80
CA ASN A 33 -1.21 -6.70 -8.88
C ASN A 33 -1.15 -7.63 -7.66
N LEU A 34 -1.59 -7.16 -6.49
CA LEU A 34 -1.96 -8.03 -5.37
C LEU A 34 -3.23 -8.83 -5.72
N ALA A 35 -4.24 -8.20 -6.31
CA ALA A 35 -5.40 -8.85 -6.89
C ALA A 35 -5.20 -9.11 -8.39
N HIS A 36 -4.04 -9.63 -8.78
CA HIS A 36 -3.91 -10.20 -10.12
C HIS A 36 -4.87 -11.36 -10.14
N GLY A 37 -6.07 -11.12 -10.67
CA GLY A 37 -7.00 -12.18 -10.97
C GLY A 37 -6.23 -13.14 -11.86
N LEU A 38 -5.81 -14.26 -11.28
CA LEU A 38 -5.79 -15.50 -12.02
C LEU A 38 -7.19 -15.58 -12.59
N VAL A 39 -7.38 -15.10 -13.82
CA VAL A 39 -8.57 -15.42 -14.57
C VAL A 39 -8.50 -16.93 -14.63
N LEU A 40 -9.30 -17.62 -13.81
CA LEU A 40 -9.29 -19.08 -13.70
C LEU A 40 -9.48 -19.73 -15.08
N SER A 41 -10.02 -18.99 -16.05
CA SER A 41 -10.11 -19.38 -17.47
C SER A 41 -8.76 -19.58 -18.18
N ASN A 42 -7.67 -19.01 -17.67
CA ASN A 42 -6.32 -19.14 -18.24
C ASN A 42 -5.45 -20.18 -17.52
N LEU A 43 -5.93 -20.74 -16.40
CA LEU A 43 -5.37 -22.01 -15.96
C LEU A 43 -5.78 -23.04 -17.01
N PRO A 44 -4.84 -23.84 -17.58
CA PRO A 44 -5.25 -25.02 -18.34
C PRO A 44 -6.23 -25.83 -17.48
N ALA A 45 -7.07 -26.67 -18.08
CA ALA A 45 -8.00 -27.56 -17.37
C ALA A 45 -7.23 -28.44 -16.37
N THR A 46 -6.96 -27.85 -15.22
CA THR A 46 -6.13 -28.38 -14.16
C THR A 46 -7.08 -29.06 -13.19
N PRO A 47 -6.62 -30.10 -12.49
CA PRO A 47 -7.39 -30.71 -11.41
C PRO A 47 -7.93 -29.66 -10.42
N LEU A 48 -7.22 -28.55 -10.24
CA LEU A 48 -7.62 -27.42 -9.40
C LEU A 48 -8.90 -26.71 -9.91
N ALA A 49 -8.97 -26.38 -11.20
CA ALA A 49 -10.16 -25.73 -11.78
C ALA A 49 -11.38 -26.66 -11.72
N GLN A 50 -11.17 -27.97 -11.86
CA GLN A 50 -12.23 -28.98 -11.69
C GLN A 50 -12.66 -29.12 -10.22
N SER A 51 -11.73 -28.99 -9.27
CA SER A 51 -12.03 -29.13 -7.85
C SER A 51 -12.72 -27.94 -7.20
N LEU A 52 -12.48 -26.73 -7.72
CA LEU A 52 -13.17 -25.53 -7.23
C LEU A 52 -14.65 -25.52 -7.66
N GLY A 53 -15.02 -26.30 -8.67
CA GLY A 53 -16.38 -26.38 -9.20
C GLY A 53 -16.70 -25.24 -10.17
N ALA A 54 -17.57 -25.48 -11.15
CA ALA A 54 -17.93 -24.49 -12.17
C ALA A 54 -18.61 -23.23 -11.58
N ASP A 55 -19.16 -23.34 -10.36
CA ASP A 55 -19.93 -22.29 -9.69
C ASP A 55 -19.12 -21.55 -8.60
N SER A 56 -17.83 -21.84 -8.41
CA SER A 56 -17.04 -21.10 -7.42
C SER A 56 -16.79 -19.67 -7.86
N GLU A 57 -17.28 -18.71 -7.07
CA GLU A 57 -16.85 -17.34 -7.17
C GLU A 57 -15.53 -17.17 -6.41
N LEU A 58 -14.50 -16.66 -7.07
CA LEU A 58 -13.27 -16.26 -6.40
C LEU A 58 -13.62 -15.06 -5.49
N ALA A 59 -13.79 -15.32 -4.19
CA ALA A 59 -14.04 -14.24 -3.23
C ALA A 59 -12.82 -13.33 -3.11
N MET A 60 -11.61 -13.91 -3.20
CA MET A 60 -10.36 -13.20 -3.02
C MET A 60 -9.18 -13.90 -3.70
N SER A 61 -8.23 -13.12 -4.20
CA SER A 61 -6.88 -13.61 -4.51
C SER A 61 -5.85 -12.54 -4.22
N PHE A 62 -4.79 -12.95 -3.54
CA PHE A 62 -3.55 -12.19 -3.35
C PHE A 62 -2.44 -12.86 -4.12
N GLY A 63 -1.62 -12.10 -4.82
CA GLY A 63 -0.37 -12.56 -5.44
C GLY A 63 0.76 -11.62 -5.02
N LEU A 64 1.76 -12.16 -4.35
CA LEU A 64 3.02 -11.47 -4.07
C LEU A 64 4.04 -11.95 -5.13
N ASP A 65 4.49 -11.04 -6.00
CA ASP A 65 5.65 -11.31 -6.85
C ASP A 65 6.91 -11.27 -5.97
N VAL A 66 7.42 -12.45 -5.63
CA VAL A 66 8.55 -12.57 -4.71
C VAL A 66 9.84 -12.03 -5.34
N LYS A 67 9.91 -11.85 -6.67
CA LYS A 67 11.08 -11.25 -7.34
C LYS A 67 11.17 -9.75 -7.13
N GLU A 68 10.04 -9.05 -7.19
CA GLU A 68 9.99 -7.62 -6.85
C GLU A 68 10.39 -7.39 -5.39
N TYR A 69 10.18 -8.42 -4.57
CA TYR A 69 10.50 -8.43 -3.15
C TYR A 69 11.78 -9.19 -2.78
N ALA A 70 12.57 -9.66 -3.75
CA ALA A 70 13.81 -10.36 -3.48
C ALA A 70 14.82 -9.46 -2.74
N SER A 71 14.75 -8.15 -2.97
CA SER A 71 15.51 -7.11 -2.25
C SER A 71 15.12 -6.98 -0.77
N LEU A 72 13.92 -7.44 -0.40
CA LEU A 72 13.41 -7.40 0.96
C LEU A 72 13.68 -8.68 1.72
N ILE A 73 14.06 -9.76 1.05
CA ILE A 73 14.40 -11.01 1.71
C ILE A 73 15.51 -10.79 2.75
N PRO A 74 16.62 -10.08 2.46
CA PRO A 74 17.60 -9.73 3.49
C PRO A 74 17.02 -8.93 4.67
N LEU A 75 16.08 -8.00 4.40
CA LEU A 75 15.43 -7.19 5.43
C LEU A 75 14.44 -8.01 6.27
N LEU A 76 13.73 -8.95 5.67
CA LEU A 76 12.82 -9.87 6.33
C LEU A 76 13.59 -10.89 7.17
N THR A 77 14.69 -11.42 6.64
CA THR A 77 15.63 -12.28 7.36
C THR A 77 16.18 -11.56 8.59
N ALA A 78 16.72 -10.35 8.42
CA ALA A 78 17.22 -9.53 9.52
C ALA A 78 16.13 -9.19 10.54
N TYR A 79 14.88 -8.97 10.09
CA TYR A 79 13.76 -8.76 11.00
C TYR A 79 13.41 -10.03 11.78
N LEU A 80 13.25 -11.18 11.11
CA LEU A 80 12.92 -12.45 11.75
C LEU A 80 14.01 -12.90 12.73
N GLU A 81 15.29 -12.55 12.49
CA GLU A 81 16.39 -12.73 13.45
C GLU A 81 16.17 -11.98 14.77
N THR A 82 15.45 -10.84 14.75
CA THR A 82 15.11 -10.07 15.97
C THR A 82 13.86 -10.60 16.67
N GLN A 83 13.03 -11.38 15.99
CA GLN A 83 11.77 -11.87 16.54
C GLN A 83 11.98 -13.18 17.32
N LYS A 84 11.22 -13.33 18.40
CA LYS A 84 11.15 -14.57 19.17
C LYS A 84 9.86 -15.30 18.85
N LEU A 85 9.93 -16.62 18.77
CA LEU A 85 8.75 -17.49 18.73
C LEU A 85 7.92 -17.30 20.02
N PRO A 86 6.63 -17.71 20.05
CA PRO A 86 5.77 -17.55 21.23
C PRO A 86 6.32 -18.16 22.53
N ASN A 87 7.22 -19.15 22.42
CA ASN A 87 7.91 -19.76 23.56
C ASN A 87 9.22 -19.03 23.95
N GLY A 88 9.51 -17.88 23.36
CA GLY A 88 10.72 -17.08 23.59
C GLY A 88 11.97 -17.55 22.84
N ALA A 89 11.89 -18.65 22.06
CA ALA A 89 13.03 -19.14 21.29
C ALA A 89 13.35 -18.22 20.09
N PRO A 90 14.62 -18.06 19.71
CA PRO A 90 14.98 -17.35 18.48
C PRO A 90 14.46 -18.09 17.25
N PHE A 91 14.29 -17.36 16.15
CA PHE A 91 13.92 -17.98 14.88
C PHE A 91 15.01 -18.97 14.41
N PRO A 92 14.67 -20.18 13.92
CA PRO A 92 15.66 -21.17 13.51
C PRO A 92 16.57 -20.63 12.39
N LYS A 93 17.89 -20.77 12.54
CA LYS A 93 18.86 -20.28 11.54
C LYS A 93 18.67 -20.95 10.19
N GLU A 94 18.33 -22.24 10.18
CA GLU A 94 18.07 -22.98 8.94
C GLU A 94 16.86 -22.40 8.19
N ALA A 95 15.84 -21.91 8.89
CA ALA A 95 14.67 -21.27 8.27
C ALA A 95 15.03 -19.89 7.67
N LEU A 96 15.94 -19.16 8.31
CA LEU A 96 16.47 -17.87 7.84
C LEU A 96 17.37 -18.03 6.62
N GLU A 97 18.25 -19.05 6.62
CA GLU A 97 19.07 -19.41 5.46
C GLU A 97 18.22 -19.89 4.28
N GLN A 98 17.16 -20.65 4.56
CA GLN A 98 16.17 -21.03 3.55
C GLN A 98 15.42 -19.82 3.00
N LEU A 99 15.20 -18.77 3.81
CA LEU A 99 14.55 -17.53 3.36
C LEU A 99 15.28 -16.91 2.17
N ASN A 100 16.62 -16.89 2.19
CA ASN A 100 17.44 -16.39 1.09
C ASN A 100 17.29 -17.22 -0.20
N SER A 101 17.06 -18.53 -0.07
CA SER A 101 16.79 -19.40 -1.21
C SER A 101 15.44 -19.11 -1.90
N TYR A 102 14.52 -18.42 -1.20
CA TYR A 102 13.20 -18.06 -1.72
C TYR A 102 13.19 -16.83 -2.62
N SER A 103 14.32 -16.15 -2.82
CA SER A 103 14.51 -15.18 -3.92
C SER A 103 14.23 -15.80 -5.31
N LYS A 104 14.21 -17.13 -5.38
CA LYS A 104 13.90 -17.92 -6.57
C LYS A 104 12.47 -18.46 -6.60
N ILE A 105 11.64 -18.18 -5.58
CA ILE A 105 10.19 -18.28 -5.71
C ILE A 105 9.78 -17.15 -6.65
N ASP A 106 9.03 -17.47 -7.71
CA ASP A 106 8.56 -16.47 -8.65
C ASP A 106 7.35 -15.74 -8.05
N THR A 107 6.41 -16.47 -7.43
CA THR A 107 5.17 -15.87 -6.93
C THR A 107 4.58 -16.68 -5.79
N VAL A 108 4.02 -16.01 -4.79
CA VAL A 108 3.18 -16.63 -3.75
C VAL A 108 1.76 -16.07 -3.88
N PHE A 109 0.77 -16.94 -4.00
CA PHE A 109 -0.64 -16.57 -4.06
C PHE A 109 -1.37 -17.01 -2.79
N LEU A 110 -2.21 -16.16 -2.21
CA LEU A 110 -3.23 -16.59 -1.26
C LEU A 110 -4.60 -16.36 -1.91
N MET A 111 -5.28 -17.42 -2.31
CA MET A 111 -6.65 -17.36 -2.81
C MET A 111 -7.60 -17.66 -1.67
N ILE A 112 -8.77 -17.03 -1.66
CA ILE A 112 -9.87 -17.39 -0.77
C ILE A 112 -11.11 -17.63 -1.64
N PRO A 113 -11.29 -18.86 -2.19
CA PRO A 113 -12.48 -19.18 -2.96
C PRO A 113 -13.72 -19.19 -2.07
N LYS A 114 -14.82 -18.61 -2.57
CA LYS A 114 -16.14 -18.81 -1.98
C LYS A 114 -16.70 -20.09 -2.57
N LEU A 115 -16.72 -21.14 -1.76
CA LEU A 115 -17.25 -22.44 -2.18
C LEU A 115 -18.79 -22.41 -2.19
N ASN A 116 -19.40 -21.75 -1.21
CA ASN A 116 -20.84 -21.49 -1.15
C ASN A 116 -21.14 -20.28 -0.23
N SER A 117 -22.41 -20.05 0.12
CA SER A 117 -22.82 -18.93 0.98
C SER A 117 -22.27 -18.99 2.41
N GLU A 118 -21.84 -20.17 2.87
CA GLU A 118 -21.45 -20.45 4.26
C GLU A 118 -20.02 -20.99 4.39
N THR A 119 -19.35 -21.29 3.28
CA THR A 119 -18.04 -21.94 3.27
C THR A 119 -17.09 -21.18 2.37
N GLN A 120 -15.93 -20.82 2.94
CA GLN A 120 -14.79 -20.37 2.16
C GLN A 120 -13.67 -21.41 2.26
N SER A 121 -12.81 -21.42 1.26
CA SER A 121 -11.51 -22.06 1.38
C SER A 121 -10.46 -20.96 1.33
N PHE A 122 -9.27 -21.22 1.86
CA PHE A 122 -8.09 -20.49 1.49
C PHE A 122 -7.13 -21.43 0.76
N LEU A 123 -6.28 -20.88 -0.08
CA LEU A 123 -5.31 -21.63 -0.84
C LEU A 123 -4.06 -20.77 -0.99
N LEU A 124 -3.04 -21.08 -0.20
CA LEU A 124 -1.72 -20.50 -0.32
C LEU A 124 -0.91 -21.29 -1.35
N MET A 125 -0.74 -20.78 -2.55
CA MET A 125 0.11 -21.39 -3.58
C MET A 125 1.47 -20.69 -3.62
N ALA A 126 2.54 -21.42 -3.88
CA ALA A 126 3.83 -20.85 -4.22
C ALA A 126 4.29 -21.46 -5.54
N ARG A 127 4.77 -20.62 -6.46
CA ARG A 127 5.32 -21.03 -7.74
C ARG A 127 6.80 -20.69 -7.77
N SER A 128 7.64 -21.65 -8.12
CA SER A 128 9.08 -21.43 -8.29
C SER A 128 9.58 -22.27 -9.43
N LYS A 129 10.15 -21.70 -10.50
CA LYS A 129 10.77 -22.45 -11.62
C LYS A 129 11.80 -23.52 -11.21
N ASP A 130 12.29 -23.49 -9.97
CA ASP A 130 13.21 -24.49 -9.41
C ASP A 130 12.45 -25.47 -8.50
N GLN A 131 12.37 -26.73 -8.94
CA GLN A 131 11.69 -27.82 -8.25
C GLN A 131 12.19 -28.04 -6.83
N LYS A 132 13.50 -27.91 -6.60
CA LYS A 132 14.10 -28.11 -5.28
C LYS A 132 13.68 -27.00 -4.30
N ILE A 133 13.52 -25.78 -4.82
CA ILE A 133 13.15 -24.61 -4.03
C ILE A 133 11.69 -24.63 -3.66
N GLY A 134 10.85 -25.07 -4.61
CA GLY A 134 9.49 -25.47 -4.29
C GLY A 134 9.52 -26.45 -3.12
N TYR A 135 10.04 -27.65 -3.32
CA TYR A 135 10.01 -28.70 -2.29
C TYR A 135 10.50 -28.24 -0.90
N ASN A 136 11.58 -27.45 -0.85
CA ASN A 136 12.10 -26.87 0.40
C ASN A 136 11.13 -25.89 1.06
N PHE A 137 10.46 -25.02 0.30
CA PHE A 137 9.44 -24.13 0.84
C PHE A 137 8.27 -24.90 1.45
N ALA A 138 7.84 -26.00 0.84
CA ALA A 138 6.75 -26.80 1.40
C ALA A 138 7.17 -27.52 2.69
N LYS A 139 8.40 -28.02 2.74
CA LYS A 139 9.02 -28.52 3.98
C LYS A 139 9.10 -27.44 5.06
N LEU A 140 9.35 -26.19 4.69
CA LEU A 140 9.38 -25.08 5.65
C LEU A 140 7.98 -24.76 6.19
N VAL A 141 6.96 -24.67 5.32
CA VAL A 141 5.60 -24.28 5.73
C VAL A 141 4.87 -25.40 6.47
N SER A 142 5.14 -26.67 6.13
CA SER A 142 4.47 -27.84 6.72
C SER A 142 4.47 -27.86 8.26
N PRO A 143 5.59 -27.61 8.98
CA PRO A 143 5.60 -27.52 10.44
C PRO A 143 4.75 -26.40 11.05
N PHE A 144 4.44 -25.34 10.27
CA PHE A 144 3.60 -24.24 10.73
C PHE A 144 2.11 -24.54 10.59
N MET A 145 1.73 -25.38 9.61
CA MET A 145 0.31 -25.66 9.32
C MET A 145 -0.47 -26.22 10.51
N PRO A 146 0.08 -27.16 11.32
CA PRO A 146 -0.60 -27.61 12.53
C PRO A 146 -0.83 -26.51 13.57
N LYS A 147 -0.08 -25.40 13.53
CA LYS A 147 -0.14 -24.27 14.48
C LYS A 147 -0.98 -23.09 13.98
N VAL A 148 -1.56 -23.20 12.79
CA VAL A 148 -2.40 -22.15 12.22
C VAL A 148 -3.64 -21.90 13.09
N ASP A 149 -4.11 -22.90 13.86
CA ASP A 149 -5.16 -22.72 14.85
C ASP A 149 -4.77 -21.73 15.97
N LEU A 150 -3.50 -21.69 16.38
CA LEU A 150 -3.01 -20.72 17.37
C LEU A 150 -3.10 -19.30 16.83
N LEU A 151 -2.74 -19.11 15.56
CA LEU A 151 -2.88 -17.82 14.88
C LEU A 151 -4.35 -17.39 14.87
N PHE A 152 -5.26 -18.30 14.53
CA PHE A 152 -6.69 -18.02 14.57
C PHE A 152 -7.19 -17.77 16.01
N LYS A 153 -6.72 -18.50 17.01
CA LYS A 153 -7.08 -18.26 18.42
C LYS A 153 -6.70 -16.86 18.91
N GLU A 154 -5.59 -16.28 18.43
CA GLU A 154 -5.25 -14.87 18.70
C GLU A 154 -6.32 -13.90 18.17
N PHE A 155 -6.95 -14.25 17.06
CA PHE A 155 -8.10 -13.54 16.50
C PHE A 155 -9.45 -13.97 17.11
N LYS A 156 -9.43 -14.69 18.24
CA LYS A 156 -10.62 -15.23 18.94
C LYS A 156 -11.45 -16.18 18.07
N LEU A 157 -10.79 -16.85 17.14
CA LEU A 157 -11.37 -17.91 16.31
C LEU A 157 -11.10 -19.27 16.93
N ASP A 158 -12.16 -19.94 17.37
CA ASP A 158 -12.07 -21.33 17.84
C ASP A 158 -12.25 -22.27 16.65
N VAL A 159 -11.12 -22.70 16.06
CA VAL A 159 -11.03 -23.53 14.86
C VAL A 159 -10.19 -24.77 15.17
N GLU A 160 -10.62 -25.91 14.66
CA GLU A 160 -9.85 -27.16 14.73
C GLU A 160 -9.01 -27.32 13.46
N THR A 161 -7.70 -27.53 13.58
CA THR A 161 -6.82 -27.81 12.44
C THR A 161 -6.66 -29.32 12.22
N ARG A 162 -6.89 -29.77 11.00
CA ARG A 162 -6.45 -31.07 10.48
C ARG A 162 -5.38 -30.82 9.44
N PHE A 163 -4.27 -31.53 9.53
CA PHE A 163 -3.15 -31.36 8.62
C PHE A 163 -2.84 -32.68 7.93
N GLU A 164 -2.85 -32.68 6.59
CA GLU A 164 -2.40 -33.78 5.76
C GLU A 164 -1.14 -33.37 4.99
N ASN A 165 -0.07 -34.13 5.20
CA ASN A 165 1.20 -33.91 4.51
C ASN A 165 1.34 -34.88 3.35
N ASN A 166 1.06 -34.41 2.13
CA ASN A 166 1.16 -35.20 0.91
C ASN A 166 2.49 -34.94 0.16
N LEU A 167 3.52 -34.46 0.88
CA LEU A 167 4.85 -34.31 0.29
C LEU A 167 5.48 -35.67 0.00
N PRO A 168 6.01 -35.90 -1.21
CA PRO A 168 6.76 -37.11 -1.49
C PRO A 168 7.98 -37.20 -0.57
N GLU A 169 8.27 -38.40 -0.08
CA GLU A 169 9.54 -38.67 0.59
C GLU A 169 10.70 -38.27 -0.33
N ASP A 170 11.74 -37.68 0.27
CA ASP A 170 12.89 -37.12 -0.45
C ASP A 170 13.73 -38.25 -1.08
N THR A 171 13.29 -38.73 -2.23
CA THR A 171 13.97 -39.78 -2.99
C THR A 171 15.18 -39.25 -3.76
N SER A 172 15.45 -37.93 -3.71
CA SER A 172 16.59 -37.31 -4.41
C SER A 172 17.96 -37.71 -3.86
N ALA A 173 18.00 -38.31 -2.66
CA ALA A 173 19.20 -38.89 -2.06
C ALA A 173 19.44 -40.37 -2.43
N GLN A 174 18.49 -41.04 -3.09
CA GLN A 174 18.66 -42.42 -3.55
C GLN A 174 18.75 -42.44 -5.07
N GLY A 175 19.92 -42.81 -5.60
CA GLY A 175 20.13 -43.01 -7.03
C GLY A 175 19.08 -43.96 -7.61
N ASN A 176 18.47 -43.56 -8.72
CA ASN A 176 17.39 -44.27 -9.42
C ASN A 176 17.63 -45.79 -9.54
N PRO A 177 16.71 -46.65 -9.03
CA PRO A 177 16.52 -47.96 -9.60
C PRO A 177 15.53 -47.90 -10.79
N PRO A 178 15.67 -48.76 -11.80
CA PRO A 178 14.82 -48.72 -12.98
C PRO A 178 13.43 -49.30 -12.67
N GLY A 179 12.41 -48.47 -12.92
CA GLY A 179 11.10 -48.84 -13.44
C GLY A 179 10.33 -49.98 -12.77
N ARG A 180 9.33 -49.63 -11.96
CA ARG A 180 8.03 -50.31 -11.86
C ARG A 180 7.05 -49.43 -11.08
N PHE A 181 6.06 -48.84 -11.75
CA PHE A 181 4.87 -48.28 -11.12
C PHE A 181 3.73 -49.30 -11.21
N PRO A 182 3.17 -49.78 -10.09
CA PRO A 182 1.87 -50.42 -10.06
C PRO A 182 0.79 -49.41 -9.63
N GLY A 183 -0.19 -49.20 -10.51
CA GLY A 183 -1.61 -49.04 -10.15
C GLY A 183 -2.06 -47.81 -9.35
N GLY A 184 -2.84 -46.96 -10.03
CA GLY A 184 -3.96 -46.23 -9.42
C GLY A 184 -3.63 -44.90 -8.74
N LEU A 185 -3.71 -43.80 -9.50
CA LEU A 185 -4.03 -42.50 -8.91
C LEU A 185 -5.42 -42.60 -8.26
N GLY A 186 -5.47 -42.61 -6.93
CA GLY A 186 -6.65 -42.22 -6.17
C GLY A 186 -7.05 -40.80 -6.55
N GLY A 187 -8.36 -40.56 -6.70
CA GLY A 187 -8.91 -39.30 -7.19
C GLY A 187 -8.52 -38.09 -6.33
N PRO A 188 -8.46 -36.88 -6.93
CA PRO A 188 -8.05 -35.67 -6.24
C PRO A 188 -9.19 -35.15 -5.34
N LEU A 189 -8.82 -34.72 -4.14
CA LEU A 189 -9.65 -34.18 -3.07
C LEU A 189 -10.66 -35.17 -2.50
N GLY A 190 -10.33 -35.68 -1.32
CA GLY A 190 -11.29 -36.32 -0.43
C GLY A 190 -12.56 -35.47 -0.37
N GLN A 191 -13.65 -36.07 -0.79
CA GLN A 191 -14.98 -35.51 -0.89
C GLN A 191 -15.40 -34.93 0.47
N PHE A 192 -15.16 -33.63 0.69
CA PHE A 192 -15.78 -32.82 1.75
C PHE A 192 -17.28 -32.57 1.43
N GLY A 193 -17.97 -33.60 0.93
CA GLY A 193 -19.41 -33.55 0.66
C GLY A 193 -20.20 -33.75 1.96
N PRO A 194 -21.37 -33.10 2.11
CA PRO A 194 -22.28 -33.40 3.21
C PRO A 194 -22.61 -34.89 3.17
N GLY A 195 -22.42 -35.56 4.31
CA GLY A 195 -22.46 -37.01 4.42
C GLY A 195 -23.64 -37.64 3.70
N GLY A 196 -23.34 -38.57 2.78
CA GLY A 196 -24.37 -39.40 2.16
C GLY A 196 -25.17 -40.17 3.23
N PRO A 197 -26.43 -40.54 2.94
CA PRO A 197 -27.28 -41.24 3.90
C PRO A 197 -26.58 -42.50 4.40
N GLY A 198 -26.18 -42.49 5.67
CA GLY A 198 -25.51 -43.61 6.31
C GLY A 198 -26.40 -44.85 6.27
N GLY A 199 -25.81 -45.96 5.82
CA GLY A 199 -26.44 -47.27 5.92
C GLY A 199 -26.78 -47.61 7.38
N PRO A 200 -27.90 -48.30 7.64
CA PRO A 200 -28.35 -48.58 8.99
C PRO A 200 -27.43 -49.59 9.68
N GLY A 201 -26.78 -49.20 10.78
CA GLY A 201 -26.21 -50.16 11.75
C GLY A 201 -24.87 -49.84 12.39
N GLY A 202 -24.16 -48.77 12.01
CA GLY A 202 -22.91 -48.38 12.68
C GLY A 202 -23.15 -47.40 13.84
N PRO A 203 -22.61 -47.62 15.05
CA PRO A 203 -22.61 -46.60 16.10
C PRO A 203 -21.78 -45.40 15.62
N GLY A 204 -22.47 -44.42 15.04
CA GLY A 204 -21.89 -43.20 14.50
C GLY A 204 -21.42 -42.28 15.61
N GLY A 205 -20.16 -42.44 16.01
CA GLY A 205 -19.42 -41.43 16.78
C GLY A 205 -19.13 -40.23 15.90
N GLY A 206 -20.14 -39.38 15.68
CA GLY A 206 -19.93 -38.05 15.13
C GLY A 206 -19.19 -37.23 16.17
N ASN A 207 -17.88 -37.05 16.01
CA ASN A 207 -17.15 -36.06 16.80
C ASN A 207 -17.86 -34.71 16.62
N PRO A 208 -18.24 -34.02 17.70
CA PRO A 208 -18.86 -32.71 17.59
C PRO A 208 -17.87 -31.80 16.86
N MET A 209 -18.24 -31.32 15.67
CA MET A 209 -17.45 -30.32 14.97
C MET A 209 -17.26 -29.10 15.85
N ALA A 210 -16.05 -28.55 15.87
CA ALA A 210 -15.77 -27.28 16.53
C ALA A 210 -16.76 -26.19 16.08
N LYS A 211 -17.11 -25.30 17.01
CA LYS A 211 -18.20 -24.32 16.85
C LYS A 211 -18.03 -23.38 15.65
N ASN A 212 -16.79 -23.15 15.19
CA ASN A 212 -16.49 -22.26 14.05
C ASN A 212 -15.77 -22.97 12.89
N GLY A 213 -16.02 -24.27 12.71
CA GLY A 213 -15.58 -25.02 11.53
C GLY A 213 -14.25 -25.75 11.68
N LEU A 214 -13.91 -26.48 10.62
CA LEU A 214 -12.69 -27.27 10.48
C LEU A 214 -11.75 -26.58 9.50
N VAL A 215 -10.48 -26.43 9.88
CA VAL A 215 -9.38 -26.06 8.98
C VAL A 215 -8.71 -27.33 8.50
N GLY A 216 -9.08 -27.82 7.32
CA GLY A 216 -8.30 -28.88 6.67
C GLY A 216 -7.16 -28.23 5.92
N ALA A 217 -5.91 -28.42 6.33
CA ALA A 217 -4.71 -27.94 5.65
C ALA A 217 -4.04 -29.10 4.90
N GLU A 218 -3.84 -28.96 3.60
CA GLU A 218 -3.18 -29.93 2.73
C GLU A 218 -1.99 -29.27 2.04
N VAL A 219 -0.83 -29.92 2.12
CA VAL A 219 0.36 -29.51 1.35
C VAL A 219 0.53 -30.50 0.21
N THR A 220 0.32 -30.03 -1.02
CA THR A 220 0.46 -30.82 -2.24
C THR A 220 1.54 -30.24 -3.16
N TYR A 221 2.43 -31.11 -3.61
CA TYR A 221 3.43 -30.80 -4.63
C TYR A 221 3.01 -31.38 -5.98
N ILE A 222 2.83 -30.54 -7.01
CA ILE A 222 2.41 -30.97 -8.35
C ILE A 222 3.59 -30.83 -9.34
N PRO A 223 4.35 -31.90 -9.61
CA PRO A 223 5.52 -31.83 -10.51
C PRO A 223 5.14 -31.58 -11.98
N GLN A 224 3.98 -32.05 -12.42
CA GLN A 224 3.57 -32.06 -13.84
C GLN A 224 3.21 -30.67 -14.40
N SER A 225 2.86 -29.71 -13.55
CA SER A 225 2.46 -28.36 -13.95
C SER A 225 3.62 -27.38 -14.12
N GLY A 226 4.86 -27.88 -14.07
CA GLY A 226 6.03 -27.01 -14.11
C GLY A 226 6.06 -26.11 -12.87
N THR A 227 6.19 -26.74 -11.70
CA THR A 227 6.70 -26.10 -10.48
C THR A 227 5.70 -25.20 -9.71
N ILE A 228 4.46 -25.67 -9.56
CA ILE A 228 3.47 -25.05 -8.64
C ILE A 228 3.33 -25.93 -7.40
N MET A 229 3.42 -25.29 -6.25
CA MET A 229 3.11 -25.89 -4.97
C MET A 229 1.88 -25.26 -4.36
N MET A 230 1.10 -26.08 -3.67
CA MET A 230 -0.14 -25.66 -3.06
C MET A 230 -0.14 -26.07 -1.59
N VAL A 231 -0.32 -25.08 -0.73
CA VAL A 231 -0.68 -25.25 0.67
C VAL A 231 -2.11 -24.75 0.79
N GLY A 232 -3.06 -25.65 0.61
CA GLY A 232 -4.48 -25.34 0.65
C GLY A 232 -5.05 -25.54 2.03
N GLY A 233 -6.12 -24.82 2.37
CA GLY A 233 -7.03 -25.36 3.36
C GLY A 233 -8.45 -24.81 3.33
N ALA A 234 -9.42 -25.63 3.69
CA ALA A 234 -10.82 -25.19 3.76
C ALA A 234 -11.06 -24.48 5.10
N LEU A 235 -11.77 -23.35 5.12
CA LEU A 235 -12.10 -22.61 6.33
C LEU A 235 -13.61 -22.34 6.36
N HIS A 236 -14.36 -23.14 7.10
CA HIS A 236 -15.80 -22.96 7.21
C HIS A 236 -16.13 -21.83 8.20
N LEU A 237 -16.30 -20.60 7.69
CA LEU A 237 -16.65 -19.43 8.49
C LEU A 237 -18.13 -19.04 8.31
N PRO A 238 -18.90 -18.87 9.40
CA PRO A 238 -20.21 -18.24 9.34
C PRO A 238 -20.17 -16.87 8.64
N GLN A 239 -21.21 -16.49 7.88
CA GLN A 239 -21.20 -15.29 7.04
C GLN A 239 -20.96 -13.98 7.81
N ASN A 240 -21.44 -13.88 9.05
CA ASN A 240 -21.16 -12.75 9.93
C ASN A 240 -19.68 -12.71 10.33
N PHE A 241 -19.08 -13.87 10.60
CA PHE A 241 -17.68 -13.99 10.95
C PHE A 241 -16.77 -13.69 9.76
N LEU A 242 -17.21 -14.07 8.55
CA LEU A 242 -16.46 -13.81 7.33
C LEU A 242 -16.12 -12.32 7.17
N LYS A 243 -17.06 -11.41 7.42
CA LYS A 243 -16.82 -9.97 7.32
C LYS A 243 -15.76 -9.49 8.32
N ASP A 244 -15.76 -10.06 9.52
CA ASP A 244 -14.79 -9.73 10.55
C ASP A 244 -13.41 -10.27 10.16
N PHE A 245 -13.34 -11.53 9.69
CA PHE A 245 -12.11 -12.13 9.16
C PHE A 245 -11.53 -11.33 8.01
N GLU A 246 -12.39 -10.98 7.05
CA GLU A 246 -12.12 -10.08 5.95
C GLU A 246 -11.53 -8.76 6.48
N SER A 247 -12.17 -8.10 7.43
CA SER A 247 -11.65 -6.85 8.00
C SER A 247 -10.25 -7.03 8.60
N VAL A 248 -10.07 -8.05 9.44
CA VAL A 248 -8.79 -8.32 10.12
C VAL A 248 -7.67 -8.62 9.13
N MET A 249 -7.93 -9.46 8.11
CA MET A 249 -6.92 -9.81 7.11
C MET A 249 -6.55 -8.61 6.25
N ALA A 250 -7.53 -7.81 5.80
CA ALA A 250 -7.25 -6.60 5.04
C ALA A 250 -6.38 -5.63 5.84
N GLU A 251 -6.68 -5.45 7.12
CA GLU A 251 -5.87 -4.61 8.02
C GLU A 251 -4.45 -5.14 8.19
N GLY A 252 -4.29 -6.47 8.39
CA GLY A 252 -2.99 -7.12 8.45
C GLY A 252 -2.16 -6.91 7.18
N PHE A 253 -2.78 -7.04 6.01
CA PHE A 253 -2.10 -6.82 4.73
C PHE A 253 -1.74 -5.36 4.49
N ILE A 254 -2.64 -4.42 4.79
CA ILE A 254 -2.36 -2.99 4.70
C ILE A 254 -1.17 -2.65 5.60
N LYS A 255 -1.17 -3.13 6.86
CA LYS A 255 -0.06 -2.92 7.78
C LYS A 255 1.26 -3.45 7.23
N GLN A 256 1.30 -4.71 6.79
CA GLN A 256 2.52 -5.32 6.25
C GLN A 256 3.02 -4.59 4.99
N LYS A 257 2.12 -4.23 4.08
CA LYS A 257 2.44 -3.42 2.90
C LYS A 257 3.02 -2.06 3.30
N ASN A 258 2.42 -1.41 4.29
CA ASN A 258 2.85 -0.11 4.77
C ASN A 258 4.23 -0.19 5.43
N ASP A 259 4.43 -1.14 6.36
CA ASP A 259 5.72 -1.40 7.00
C ASP A 259 6.82 -1.65 5.95
N LEU A 260 6.47 -2.33 4.86
CA LEU A 260 7.38 -2.59 3.75
C LEU A 260 7.68 -1.34 2.93
N GLY A 261 6.66 -0.58 2.57
CA GLY A 261 6.81 0.68 1.84
C GLY A 261 7.65 1.69 2.62
N LEU A 262 7.49 1.74 3.94
CA LEU A 262 8.28 2.58 4.84
C LEU A 262 9.77 2.16 4.88
N LYS A 263 10.07 0.87 4.77
CA LYS A 263 11.46 0.37 4.68
C LYS A 263 12.10 0.68 3.32
N LEU A 264 11.30 0.83 2.27
CA LEU A 264 11.74 1.21 0.93
C LEU A 264 11.91 2.72 0.75
N LEU A 265 11.63 3.52 1.78
CA LEU A 265 11.78 4.98 1.71
C LEU A 265 13.23 5.37 1.44
N GLY A 266 13.43 6.03 0.31
CA GLY A 266 14.68 6.63 -0.07
C GLY A 266 14.78 8.10 0.31
N GLN A 267 15.96 8.68 0.03
CA GLN A 267 16.25 10.11 0.10
C GLN A 267 16.18 10.75 -1.30
N SER A 268 15.29 10.28 -2.16
CA SER A 268 15.16 10.78 -3.54
C SER A 268 13.75 11.27 -3.79
N ALA A 269 13.63 12.52 -4.26
CA ALA A 269 12.36 13.07 -4.76
C ALA A 269 12.12 12.73 -6.24
N SER A 270 13.07 12.07 -6.90
CA SER A 270 12.97 11.69 -8.32
C SER A 270 11.75 10.82 -8.64
N PRO A 271 11.36 9.81 -7.84
CA PRO A 271 10.17 9.00 -8.13
C PRO A 271 8.89 9.85 -8.18
N MET A 272 8.72 10.75 -7.20
CA MET A 272 7.61 11.71 -7.17
C MET A 272 7.63 12.65 -8.37
N ALA A 273 8.79 13.24 -8.65
CA ALA A 273 8.97 14.15 -9.79
C ALA A 273 8.65 13.46 -11.12
N LYS A 274 9.12 12.22 -11.31
CA LYS A 274 8.84 11.41 -12.50
C LYS A 274 7.35 11.14 -12.65
N ALA A 275 6.67 10.70 -11.59
CA ALA A 275 5.22 10.45 -11.64
C ALA A 275 4.44 11.71 -12.02
N LEU A 276 4.78 12.86 -11.41
CA LEU A 276 4.20 14.16 -11.76
C LEU A 276 4.44 14.52 -13.23
N MET A 277 5.67 14.35 -13.73
CA MET A 277 5.98 14.70 -15.12
C MET A 277 5.34 13.77 -16.15
N VAL A 278 5.13 12.49 -15.84
CA VAL A 278 4.35 11.59 -16.71
C VAL A 278 2.89 12.06 -16.76
N TYR A 279 2.30 12.45 -15.63
CA TYR A 279 0.97 13.08 -15.61
C TYR A 279 0.94 14.34 -16.50
N VAL A 280 1.89 15.26 -16.31
CA VAL A 280 1.94 16.54 -17.04
C VAL A 280 2.14 16.30 -18.54
N ALA A 281 2.99 15.34 -18.93
CA ALA A 281 3.19 15.00 -20.32
C ALA A 281 1.91 14.50 -21.00
N ASN A 282 1.10 13.72 -20.28
CA ASN A 282 -0.17 13.15 -20.78
C ASN A 282 -1.31 14.18 -20.81
N ASN A 283 -1.38 15.08 -19.82
CA ASN A 283 -2.51 16.00 -19.66
C ASN A 283 -2.22 17.43 -20.15
N LYS A 284 -0.95 17.75 -20.45
CA LYS A 284 -0.46 19.11 -20.79
C LYS A 284 -0.74 20.16 -19.70
N ALA A 285 -0.99 19.70 -18.49
CA ALA A 285 -1.29 20.51 -17.32
C ALA A 285 -0.88 19.78 -16.04
N PHE A 286 -0.71 20.53 -14.96
CA PHE A 286 -0.57 20.00 -13.61
C PHE A 286 -1.92 19.54 -13.07
N PRO A 287 -1.98 18.58 -12.13
CA PRO A 287 -3.24 18.13 -11.58
C PRO A 287 -3.92 19.25 -10.77
N MET A 288 -5.25 19.26 -10.80
CA MET A 288 -6.03 20.18 -9.97
C MET A 288 -5.87 19.80 -8.51
N GLY A 289 -5.78 20.79 -7.62
CA GLY A 289 -5.44 20.58 -6.23
C GLY A 289 -6.45 19.72 -5.46
N THR A 290 -7.73 19.84 -5.80
CA THR A 290 -8.79 18.98 -5.29
C THR A 290 -9.66 18.46 -6.41
N ALA A 291 -10.23 17.27 -6.23
CA ALA A 291 -11.26 16.78 -7.14
C ALA A 291 -12.47 17.71 -7.16
N LYS A 292 -13.09 17.85 -8.33
CA LYS A 292 -14.34 18.62 -8.49
C LYS A 292 -15.43 18.04 -7.59
N GLU A 293 -16.19 18.92 -6.95
CA GLU A 293 -17.30 18.51 -6.08
C GLU A 293 -18.32 17.65 -6.82
N GLY A 294 -18.84 16.64 -6.12
CA GLY A 294 -20.00 15.88 -6.56
C GLY A 294 -21.24 16.78 -6.69
N SER A 295 -22.07 16.51 -7.69
CA SER A 295 -23.25 17.32 -8.00
C SER A 295 -24.31 17.39 -6.90
N GLN A 296 -24.29 16.50 -5.90
CA GLN A 296 -25.37 16.42 -4.90
C GLN A 296 -25.32 17.51 -3.83
N THR A 297 -24.13 17.90 -3.35
CA THR A 297 -23.99 19.00 -2.38
C THR A 297 -24.16 20.36 -3.04
N ALA A 298 -23.70 20.49 -4.28
CA ALA A 298 -23.87 21.68 -5.10
C ALA A 298 -25.35 22.09 -5.28
N LYS A 299 -26.29 21.12 -5.28
CA LYS A 299 -27.74 21.41 -5.35
C LYS A 299 -28.26 22.27 -4.21
N PHE A 300 -27.59 22.26 -3.05
CA PHE A 300 -27.96 23.06 -1.88
C PHE A 300 -27.09 24.31 -1.73
N GLY A 301 -26.22 24.62 -2.71
CA GLY A 301 -25.28 25.72 -2.63
C GLY A 301 -24.17 25.55 -1.58
N LEU A 302 -24.08 24.38 -0.95
CA LEU A 302 -23.05 24.06 0.04
C LEU A 302 -21.82 23.49 -0.67
N ARG A 303 -20.71 24.23 -0.59
CA ARG A 303 -19.40 23.75 -1.03
C ARG A 303 -18.79 22.88 0.06
N VAL A 304 -18.34 21.69 -0.34
CA VAL A 304 -17.50 20.83 0.50
C VAL A 304 -16.14 21.50 0.61
N PRO A 305 -15.63 21.79 1.81
CA PRO A 305 -14.39 22.53 1.92
C PRO A 305 -13.20 21.68 1.38
N PRO A 306 -12.16 22.30 0.80
CA PRO A 306 -11.07 21.61 0.09
C PRO A 306 -10.41 20.48 0.88
N GLU A 307 -10.22 20.65 2.19
CA GLU A 307 -9.61 19.68 3.11
C GLU A 307 -10.44 18.41 3.32
N LYS A 308 -11.72 18.40 2.89
CA LYS A 308 -12.57 17.21 2.92
C LYS A 308 -12.60 16.49 1.58
N ARG A 309 -12.18 17.12 0.48
CA ARG A 309 -12.21 16.55 -0.86
C ARG A 309 -11.03 15.61 -1.11
N VAL A 310 -11.14 14.75 -2.12
CA VAL A 310 -10.02 13.94 -2.62
C VAL A 310 -8.97 14.86 -3.25
N GLY A 311 -7.70 14.70 -2.85
CA GLY A 311 -6.56 15.51 -3.29
C GLY A 311 -5.92 15.04 -4.59
N TRP A 312 -5.09 15.93 -5.16
CA TRP A 312 -4.42 15.78 -6.45
C TRP A 312 -3.51 14.55 -6.57
N MET A 313 -2.92 14.08 -5.47
CA MET A 313 -2.03 12.92 -5.47
C MET A 313 -2.74 11.62 -5.91
N SER A 314 -4.08 11.56 -5.77
CA SER A 314 -4.89 10.46 -6.31
C SER A 314 -4.77 10.29 -7.83
N GLU A 315 -4.46 11.36 -8.54
CA GLU A 315 -4.25 11.37 -9.98
C GLU A 315 -2.86 10.86 -10.38
N LEU A 316 -1.91 10.82 -9.43
CA LEU A 316 -0.56 10.32 -9.65
C LEU A 316 -0.44 8.80 -9.47
N LEU A 317 -1.40 8.16 -8.80
CA LEU A 317 -1.40 6.72 -8.54
C LEU A 317 -1.12 5.82 -9.77
N PRO A 318 -1.63 6.12 -10.99
CA PRO A 318 -1.30 5.32 -12.16
C PRO A 318 0.16 5.41 -12.64
N TYR A 319 0.93 6.38 -12.12
CA TYR A 319 2.29 6.70 -12.58
C TYR A 319 3.37 6.39 -11.54
N VAL A 320 2.99 5.90 -10.36
CA VAL A 320 3.88 5.44 -9.27
C VAL A 320 3.91 3.91 -9.20
N GLY A 321 4.93 3.34 -8.55
CA GLY A 321 5.00 1.89 -8.28
C GLY A 321 4.79 0.99 -9.50
N ILE A 322 5.40 1.33 -10.65
CA ILE A 322 5.29 0.56 -11.92
C ILE A 322 3.83 0.48 -12.46
N GLY A 323 2.91 1.29 -11.93
CA GLY A 323 1.49 1.32 -12.35
C GLY A 323 0.57 0.42 -11.52
N ASP A 324 1.11 -0.27 -10.51
CA ASP A 324 0.38 -1.17 -9.62
C ASP A 324 -0.76 -0.49 -8.85
N LEU A 325 -0.63 0.83 -8.67
CA LEU A 325 -1.61 1.64 -7.94
C LEU A 325 -2.68 2.27 -8.84
N ALA A 326 -2.62 2.08 -10.16
CA ALA A 326 -3.65 2.55 -11.10
C ALA A 326 -5.10 2.11 -10.75
N PRO A 327 -5.35 0.87 -10.26
CA PRO A 327 -6.69 0.43 -9.86
C PRO A 327 -7.30 1.28 -8.75
N PHE A 328 -6.50 1.74 -7.77
CA PHE A 328 -6.98 2.63 -6.72
C PHE A 328 -7.51 3.93 -7.29
N SER A 329 -6.77 4.53 -8.22
CA SER A 329 -7.20 5.79 -8.84
C SER A 329 -8.56 5.67 -9.55
N ARG A 330 -8.83 4.49 -10.13
CA ARG A 330 -10.11 4.21 -10.81
C ARG A 330 -11.26 3.96 -9.83
N ASN A 331 -10.97 3.35 -8.68
CA ASN A 331 -11.98 2.97 -7.70
C ASN A 331 -12.33 4.09 -6.70
N LEU A 332 -11.52 5.15 -6.62
CA LEU A 332 -11.80 6.32 -5.78
C LEU A 332 -13.07 7.04 -6.22
N ASP A 333 -14.00 7.20 -5.28
CA ASP A 333 -15.20 8.03 -5.47
C ASP A 333 -14.86 9.49 -5.17
N ARG A 334 -14.41 10.19 -6.21
CA ARG A 334 -14.01 11.61 -6.14
C ARG A 334 -15.15 12.56 -5.77
N ALA A 335 -16.41 12.11 -5.86
CA ALA A 335 -17.56 12.91 -5.47
C ALA A 335 -17.81 12.89 -3.94
N LYS A 336 -17.12 12.01 -3.22
CA LYS A 336 -17.22 11.86 -1.76
C LYS A 336 -16.00 12.41 -1.03
N PRO A 337 -16.12 12.70 0.28
CA PRO A 337 -14.96 13.07 1.08
C PRO A 337 -13.86 12.01 1.04
N TRP A 338 -12.59 12.43 1.15
CA TRP A 338 -11.47 11.49 1.16
C TRP A 338 -11.52 10.54 2.37
N ALA A 339 -12.12 10.98 3.48
CA ALA A 339 -12.28 10.22 4.71
C ALA A 339 -13.55 9.37 4.74
N ASP A 340 -14.33 9.31 3.65
CA ASP A 340 -15.56 8.52 3.60
C ASP A 340 -15.29 7.09 3.12
N GLY A 341 -15.83 6.11 3.85
CA GLY A 341 -16.00 4.73 3.40
C GLY A 341 -14.81 4.14 2.64
N HIS A 342 -15.00 3.91 1.34
CA HIS A 342 -14.01 3.33 0.45
C HIS A 342 -12.75 4.22 0.29
N ASN A 343 -12.91 5.54 0.21
CA ASN A 343 -11.78 6.46 0.06
C ASN A 343 -10.87 6.42 1.29
N ALA A 344 -11.45 6.31 2.50
CA ALA A 344 -10.68 6.18 3.73
C ALA A 344 -9.78 4.93 3.73
N ASN A 345 -10.27 3.83 3.15
CA ASN A 345 -9.49 2.60 3.02
C ASN A 345 -8.31 2.76 2.05
N VAL A 346 -8.50 3.47 0.93
CA VAL A 346 -7.39 3.81 0.02
C VAL A 346 -6.39 4.75 0.69
N ALA A 347 -6.88 5.74 1.46
CA ALA A 347 -6.05 6.72 2.14
C ALA A 347 -5.06 6.09 3.13
N ARG A 348 -5.34 4.89 3.65
CA ARG A 348 -4.47 4.13 4.57
C ARG A 348 -3.25 3.51 3.91
N ILE A 349 -3.21 3.46 2.58
CA ILE A 349 -2.14 2.79 1.85
C ILE A 349 -0.94 3.72 1.75
N VAL A 350 0.21 3.29 2.25
CA VAL A 350 1.48 3.98 2.07
C VAL A 350 1.91 3.88 0.62
N VAL A 351 2.19 5.04 0.04
CA VAL A 351 2.79 5.19 -1.29
C VAL A 351 4.21 5.72 -1.07
N PRO A 352 5.26 4.88 -1.19
CA PRO A 352 6.63 5.28 -0.89
C PRO A 352 7.09 6.52 -1.66
N GLU A 353 6.64 6.67 -2.91
CA GLU A 353 6.96 7.83 -3.75
C GLU A 353 6.35 9.14 -3.26
N PHE A 354 5.32 9.09 -2.41
CA PHE A 354 4.73 10.27 -1.76
C PHE A 354 5.44 10.62 -0.45
N LEU A 355 6.54 9.95 -0.14
CA LEU A 355 7.30 10.15 1.07
C LEU A 355 8.77 10.40 0.73
N TYR A 356 9.39 11.24 1.55
CA TYR A 356 10.81 11.53 1.51
C TYR A 356 11.38 11.38 2.91
N GLN A 357 12.48 10.65 3.06
CA GLN A 357 13.08 10.45 4.39
C GLN A 357 13.60 11.78 4.97
N THR A 358 13.05 12.21 6.11
CA THR A 358 13.46 13.42 6.85
C THR A 358 14.20 13.06 8.16
N PRO A 359 14.92 14.01 8.79
CA PRO A 359 15.58 13.75 10.08
C PRO A 359 14.64 13.27 11.19
N ASN A 360 13.37 13.67 11.16
CA ASN A 360 12.37 13.36 12.18
C ASN A 360 11.48 12.14 11.82
N THR A 361 11.89 11.29 10.88
CA THR A 361 11.11 10.12 10.40
C THR A 361 10.95 8.99 11.43
N VAL A 362 11.26 9.24 12.70
CA VAL A 362 11.20 8.25 13.79
C VAL A 362 9.75 7.83 14.09
N MET A 363 8.75 8.64 13.72
CA MET A 363 7.34 8.24 13.77
C MET A 363 6.88 7.87 12.37
N ALA A 364 6.80 6.56 12.09
CA ALA A 364 6.09 6.02 10.95
C ALA A 364 4.61 6.42 11.04
N PRO A 365 4.11 7.35 10.22
CA PRO A 365 2.71 7.72 10.29
C PRO A 365 1.86 6.62 9.65
N GLY A 366 0.81 6.17 10.32
CA GLY A 366 -0.03 5.09 9.82
C GLY A 366 0.36 3.68 10.27
N THR A 367 1.04 3.51 11.40
CA THR A 367 1.30 2.17 11.98
C THR A 367 0.03 1.48 12.46
N SER A 368 -1.03 2.24 12.74
CA SER A 368 -2.34 1.65 12.95
C SER A 368 -3.02 1.45 11.60
N SER A 369 -3.65 0.29 11.40
CA SER A 369 -4.44 -0.03 10.21
C SER A 369 -5.63 0.92 9.98
N HIS A 370 -5.85 1.87 10.90
CA HIS A 370 -6.97 2.79 10.89
C HIS A 370 -6.61 4.21 10.49
N GLU A 371 -5.33 4.58 10.59
CA GLU A 371 -4.84 5.92 10.25
C GLU A 371 -4.56 6.05 8.76
N PRO A 372 -4.92 7.19 8.14
CA PRO A 372 -4.49 7.47 6.78
C PRO A 372 -2.96 7.52 6.70
N ALA A 373 -2.40 6.99 5.62
CA ALA A 373 -1.02 7.20 5.26
C ALA A 373 -0.79 8.67 4.93
N LEU A 374 0.40 9.16 5.27
CA LEU A 374 0.75 10.57 5.08
C LEU A 374 1.61 10.78 3.83
N THR A 375 1.77 12.05 3.48
CA THR A 375 2.80 12.55 2.58
C THR A 375 3.53 13.71 3.24
N ASN A 376 4.79 13.91 2.88
CA ASN A 376 5.55 15.12 3.19
C ASN A 376 5.97 15.90 1.95
N PHE A 377 5.32 15.63 0.80
CA PHE A 377 5.35 16.52 -0.35
C PHE A 377 4.14 17.44 -0.31
N VAL A 378 4.37 18.72 -0.58
CA VAL A 378 3.31 19.72 -0.75
C VAL A 378 3.42 20.37 -2.11
N GLY A 379 2.30 20.54 -2.79
CA GLY A 379 2.19 21.38 -3.97
C GLY A 379 2.26 22.86 -3.59
N ILE A 380 2.99 23.66 -4.35
CA ILE A 380 3.11 25.10 -4.11
C ILE A 380 2.00 25.85 -4.83
N SER A 381 1.18 26.58 -4.07
CA SER A 381 0.03 27.31 -4.61
C SER A 381 0.28 28.76 -4.96
N GLY A 382 1.44 29.30 -4.56
CA GLY A 382 1.83 30.67 -4.85
C GLY A 382 2.17 31.47 -3.60
N LEU A 383 2.03 32.79 -3.70
CA LEU A 383 2.29 33.75 -2.62
C LEU A 383 1.00 34.12 -1.89
N GLY A 384 1.03 34.03 -0.57
CA GLY A 384 -0.14 34.15 0.31
C GLY A 384 -0.59 32.77 0.81
N PHE A 385 -1.00 32.68 2.08
CA PHE A 385 -1.44 31.41 2.68
C PHE A 385 -2.72 30.84 2.03
N ASP A 386 -3.51 31.70 1.38
CA ASP A 386 -4.74 31.41 0.66
C ASP A 386 -4.55 31.33 -0.87
N ALA A 387 -3.31 31.33 -1.38
CA ALA A 387 -3.02 31.35 -2.82
C ALA A 387 -3.62 30.17 -3.61
N ALA A 388 -4.00 29.10 -2.94
CA ALA A 388 -4.69 27.96 -3.55
C ALA A 388 -6.14 28.28 -3.98
N GLU A 389 -6.75 29.32 -3.41
CA GLU A 389 -8.11 29.78 -3.73
C GLU A 389 -8.14 30.82 -4.85
N TYR A 390 -7.01 31.49 -5.09
CA TYR A 390 -6.88 32.53 -6.11
C TYR A 390 -7.24 32.01 -7.51
N GLN A 391 -7.83 32.90 -8.30
CA GLN A 391 -8.27 32.63 -9.67
C GLN A 391 -7.47 33.46 -10.67
N MET A 392 -7.21 32.92 -11.86
CA MET A 392 -6.47 33.62 -12.92
C MET A 392 -7.17 34.88 -13.45
N VAL A 393 -8.49 34.98 -13.29
CA VAL A 393 -9.27 36.12 -13.77
C VAL A 393 -9.07 37.40 -12.95
N ASP A 394 -8.58 37.26 -11.72
CA ASP A 394 -8.25 38.41 -10.88
C ASP A 394 -6.82 38.86 -11.16
N GLN A 395 -6.68 40.04 -11.79
CA GLN A 395 -5.38 40.61 -12.15
C GLN A 395 -4.46 40.84 -10.94
N ALA A 396 -5.03 41.15 -9.77
CA ALA A 396 -4.24 41.39 -8.56
C ALA A 396 -3.60 40.09 -8.05
N SER A 397 -4.36 39.00 -8.08
CA SER A 397 -3.91 37.68 -7.62
C SER A 397 -3.15 36.87 -8.68
N ALA A 398 -3.31 37.18 -9.98
CA ALA A 398 -2.72 36.42 -11.08
C ALA A 398 -1.19 36.29 -10.99
N LYS A 399 -0.49 37.34 -10.55
CA LYS A 399 0.97 37.34 -10.37
C LYS A 399 1.44 36.53 -9.16
N LYS A 400 0.53 36.24 -8.23
CA LYS A 400 0.82 35.48 -7.02
C LYS A 400 0.56 33.98 -7.18
N LEU A 401 0.02 33.54 -8.31
CA LEU A 401 -0.34 32.14 -8.51
C LEU A 401 0.91 31.26 -8.62
N GLY A 402 0.91 30.16 -7.87
CA GLY A 402 1.79 29.02 -8.07
C GLY A 402 1.11 27.93 -8.88
N ILE A 403 1.78 26.78 -8.99
CA ILE A 403 1.37 25.66 -9.82
C ILE A 403 0.03 25.05 -9.38
N PHE A 404 -0.21 24.90 -8.08
CA PHE A 404 -1.37 24.18 -7.57
C PHE A 404 -2.47 25.14 -7.07
N GLY A 405 -3.73 24.83 -7.36
CA GLY A 405 -4.87 25.50 -6.72
C GLY A 405 -6.04 24.55 -6.56
N TYR A 406 -6.95 24.83 -5.63
CA TYR A 406 -8.00 23.88 -5.25
C TYR A 406 -8.96 23.59 -6.39
N ASP A 407 -9.39 24.63 -7.11
CA ASP A 407 -10.41 24.55 -8.16
C ASP A 407 -9.86 24.97 -9.54
N ARG A 408 -8.54 25.21 -9.65
CA ARG A 408 -7.88 25.59 -10.91
C ARG A 408 -6.88 24.54 -11.36
N GLN A 409 -6.72 24.43 -12.66
CA GLN A 409 -5.72 23.59 -13.29
C GLN A 409 -4.71 24.50 -14.00
N THR A 410 -3.43 24.39 -13.66
CA THR A 410 -2.36 25.18 -14.29
C THR A 410 -1.81 24.42 -15.48
N LYS A 411 -1.94 24.99 -16.68
CA LYS A 411 -1.35 24.38 -17.87
C LYS A 411 0.13 24.71 -17.96
N VAL A 412 0.88 23.87 -18.70
CA VAL A 412 2.31 24.13 -18.93
C VAL A 412 2.52 25.48 -19.63
N GLU A 413 1.61 25.86 -20.53
CA GLU A 413 1.64 27.13 -21.26
C GLU A 413 1.38 28.36 -20.36
N ASP A 414 0.78 28.18 -19.18
CA ASP A 414 0.51 29.27 -18.24
C ASP A 414 1.76 29.67 -17.44
N ILE A 415 2.82 28.85 -17.45
CA ILE A 415 4.07 29.10 -16.73
C ILE A 415 4.95 30.05 -17.56
N LYS A 416 4.89 31.34 -17.22
CA LYS A 416 5.65 32.43 -17.87
C LYS A 416 7.03 32.61 -17.26
N ASP A 417 7.23 32.24 -16.00
CA ASP A 417 8.52 32.37 -15.30
C ASP A 417 9.51 31.24 -15.61
N MET A 418 9.27 30.47 -16.68
CA MET A 418 9.99 29.25 -17.09
C MET A 418 9.81 28.05 -16.15
N PRO A 419 9.45 26.85 -16.68
CA PRO A 419 9.27 25.65 -15.85
C PRO A 419 10.49 25.24 -15.00
N ALA A 420 11.71 25.55 -15.46
CA ALA A 420 12.93 25.23 -14.72
C ALA A 420 13.16 26.11 -13.47
N ASN A 421 12.50 27.27 -13.41
CA ASN A 421 12.61 28.25 -12.33
C ASN A 421 11.44 28.23 -11.36
N THR A 422 10.29 27.67 -11.78
CA THR A 422 9.10 27.54 -10.95
C THR A 422 9.12 26.22 -10.16
N ILE A 423 8.95 26.30 -8.84
CA ILE A 423 8.80 25.17 -7.93
C ILE A 423 7.37 24.64 -8.06
N ALA A 424 7.24 23.34 -8.32
CA ALA A 424 5.96 22.64 -8.27
C ALA A 424 5.73 22.04 -6.88
N LEU A 425 6.70 21.29 -6.35
CA LEU A 425 6.58 20.61 -5.05
C LEU A 425 7.73 20.99 -4.12
N MET A 426 7.46 20.98 -2.82
CA MET A 426 8.48 21.05 -1.77
C MET A 426 8.32 19.88 -0.80
N VAL A 427 9.44 19.46 -0.21
CA VAL A 427 9.42 18.55 0.95
C VAL A 427 9.26 19.37 2.23
N VAL A 428 8.34 18.97 3.09
CA VAL A 428 8.12 19.54 4.43
C VAL A 428 8.46 18.53 5.52
N SER A 429 8.53 19.00 6.77
CA SER A 429 8.78 18.12 7.91
C SER A 429 7.55 17.24 8.20
N LEU A 430 7.78 16.03 8.72
CA LEU A 430 6.72 15.04 8.96
C LEU A 430 5.75 15.42 10.08
N ASP A 431 6.12 16.32 10.99
CA ASP A 431 5.19 16.93 11.96
C ASP A 431 4.10 17.79 11.29
N ARG A 432 4.33 18.18 10.02
CA ARG A 432 3.36 18.82 9.15
C ARG A 432 2.79 17.89 8.09
N ALA A 433 3.17 16.61 8.09
CA ALA A 433 2.64 15.65 7.15
C ALA A 433 1.16 15.42 7.42
N GLN A 434 0.40 15.29 6.34
CA GLN A 434 -1.04 15.15 6.36
C GLN A 434 -1.43 14.01 5.41
N PRO A 435 -2.69 13.49 5.51
CA PRO A 435 -3.15 12.39 4.69
C PRO A 435 -2.92 12.68 3.20
N TRP A 436 -2.22 11.79 2.48
CA TRP A 436 -1.87 12.05 1.08
C TRP A 436 -3.10 12.16 0.17
N LEU A 437 -4.20 11.49 0.54
CA LEU A 437 -5.46 11.55 -0.21
C LEU A 437 -6.29 12.80 0.11
N ALA A 438 -5.95 13.56 1.16
CA ALA A 438 -6.67 14.78 1.50
C ALA A 438 -6.29 15.92 0.55
N GLY A 439 -7.31 16.63 0.06
CA GLY A 439 -7.12 17.92 -0.59
C GLY A 439 -6.78 19.03 0.41
N GLY A 440 -6.81 20.28 -0.05
CA GLY A 440 -6.65 21.44 0.83
C GLY A 440 -5.21 21.64 1.31
N GLY A 441 -5.08 22.29 2.48
CA GLY A 441 -3.81 22.59 3.14
C GLY A 441 -2.97 21.36 3.52
N ALA A 442 -3.53 20.15 3.43
CA ALA A 442 -2.84 18.90 3.68
C ALA A 442 -1.73 18.61 2.66
N THR A 443 -2.00 18.89 1.39
CA THR A 443 -1.13 18.53 0.27
C THR A 443 -0.77 19.72 -0.61
N ILE A 444 -1.24 20.93 -0.25
CA ILE A 444 -0.99 22.17 -0.98
C ILE A 444 -0.74 23.30 0.01
N LEU A 445 0.34 24.04 -0.15
CA LEU A 445 0.68 25.17 0.71
C LEU A 445 0.95 26.43 -0.09
N GLY A 446 0.44 27.54 0.43
CA GLY A 446 0.86 28.88 0.05
C GLY A 446 2.14 29.29 0.76
N VAL A 447 2.90 30.20 0.16
CA VAL A 447 4.17 30.71 0.69
C VAL A 447 3.97 32.11 1.27
N SER A 448 4.56 32.38 2.43
CA SER A 448 4.49 33.71 3.06
C SER A 448 5.02 34.80 2.12
N GLU A 449 4.36 35.95 2.12
CA GLU A 449 4.86 37.16 1.45
C GLU A 449 5.95 37.86 2.29
N GLY A 450 6.21 37.39 3.51
CA GLY A 450 7.19 37.96 4.44
C GLY A 450 8.63 37.48 4.24
N ALA A 451 9.52 37.94 5.10
CA ALA A 451 10.93 37.52 5.12
C ALA A 451 11.12 36.05 5.57
N ASP A 452 10.09 35.44 6.14
CA ASP A 452 10.05 34.06 6.61
C ASP A 452 9.63 33.05 5.54
N ALA A 453 9.41 33.47 4.29
CA ALA A 453 8.92 32.65 3.18
C ALA A 453 9.63 31.29 3.04
N LEU A 454 10.95 31.27 3.21
CA LEU A 454 11.79 30.08 2.98
C LEU A 454 11.91 29.17 4.21
N GLU A 455 11.89 29.73 5.43
CA GLU A 455 12.25 29.02 6.67
C GLU A 455 11.46 27.72 6.90
N PRO A 456 10.13 27.66 6.67
CA PRO A 456 9.34 26.44 6.85
C PRO A 456 9.80 25.23 6.01
N PHE A 457 10.56 25.47 4.95
CA PHE A 457 10.98 24.45 4.00
C PHE A 457 12.45 24.02 4.15
N LEU A 458 13.22 24.69 5.01
CA LEU A 458 14.62 24.37 5.28
C LEU A 458 14.74 23.30 6.38
N ILE A 459 14.37 22.06 6.07
CA ILE A 459 14.22 20.99 7.08
C ILE A 459 15.42 20.04 7.19
N PHE A 460 16.36 20.09 6.24
CA PHE A 460 17.54 19.22 6.23
C PHE A 460 18.77 19.96 6.69
N LEU A 461 19.67 19.29 7.40
CA LEU A 461 20.97 19.84 7.79
C LEU A 461 22.05 19.39 6.81
N ASP A 462 22.79 20.34 6.25
CA ASP A 462 24.04 20.06 5.55
C ASP A 462 25.19 20.07 6.56
N ALA A 463 25.77 18.90 6.84
CA ALA A 463 26.87 18.78 7.78
C ALA A 463 28.15 19.53 7.33
N LYS A 464 28.38 19.67 6.02
CA LYS A 464 29.57 20.35 5.48
C LYS A 464 29.42 21.87 5.56
N GLU A 465 28.27 22.38 5.17
CA GLU A 465 27.99 23.83 5.19
C GLU A 465 27.49 24.33 6.56
N LYS A 466 27.15 23.41 7.48
CA LYS A 466 26.50 23.72 8.78
C LYS A 466 25.26 24.60 8.60
N SER A 467 24.53 24.40 7.50
CA SER A 467 23.38 25.21 7.11
C SER A 467 22.19 24.32 6.81
N ARG A 468 20.98 24.88 6.88
CA ARG A 468 19.76 24.16 6.51
C ARG A 468 19.47 24.27 5.02
N TYR A 469 18.84 23.25 4.46
CA TYR A 469 18.38 23.22 3.08
C TYR A 469 17.01 22.54 2.95
N GLY A 470 16.31 22.85 1.87
CA GLY A 470 15.08 22.21 1.44
C GLY A 470 15.28 21.44 0.13
N VAL A 471 14.30 20.59 -0.19
CA VAL A 471 14.27 19.81 -1.43
C VAL A 471 13.05 20.25 -2.24
N ALA A 472 13.28 20.71 -3.46
CA ALA A 472 12.27 21.20 -4.38
C ALA A 472 12.19 20.32 -5.63
N VAL A 473 10.97 20.06 -6.09
CA VAL A 473 10.71 19.56 -7.45
C VAL A 473 10.24 20.73 -8.29
N MET A 474 11.01 21.05 -9.34
CA MET A 474 10.69 22.12 -10.28
C MET A 474 9.56 21.68 -11.24
N ALA A 475 8.93 22.65 -11.90
CA ALA A 475 7.87 22.37 -12.88
C ALA A 475 8.37 21.69 -14.16
N ASP A 476 9.69 21.65 -14.40
CA ASP A 476 10.32 20.81 -15.43
C ASP A 476 10.68 19.39 -14.93
N GLY A 477 10.36 19.07 -13.67
CA GLY A 477 10.62 17.77 -13.04
C GLY A 477 12.02 17.59 -12.46
N LYS A 478 12.91 18.58 -12.58
CA LYS A 478 14.23 18.50 -11.93
C LYS A 478 14.10 18.67 -10.43
N VAL A 479 14.95 17.96 -9.69
CA VAL A 479 15.05 18.08 -8.23
C VAL A 479 16.21 19.00 -7.86
N ARG A 480 15.94 20.03 -7.07
CA ARG A 480 16.92 21.05 -6.64
C ARG A 480 17.02 21.12 -5.12
N LYS A 481 18.23 21.43 -4.67
CA LYS A 481 18.54 21.71 -3.26
C LYS A 481 18.39 23.21 -3.01
N ILE A 482 17.37 23.62 -2.26
CA ILE A 482 17.15 25.03 -1.90
C ILE A 482 17.94 25.34 -0.64
N THR A 483 18.95 26.21 -0.73
CA THR A 483 19.82 26.52 0.43
C THR A 483 19.35 27.76 1.16
N ALA A 484 19.76 27.92 2.43
CA ALA A 484 19.53 29.15 3.20
C ALA A 484 20.16 30.43 2.59
N LYS A 485 20.97 30.30 1.52
CA LYS A 485 21.56 31.43 0.78
C LYS A 485 20.55 32.05 -0.21
N VAL A 486 19.48 31.33 -0.57
CA VAL A 486 18.40 31.87 -1.40
C VAL A 486 17.67 32.93 -0.58
N THR A 487 17.60 34.16 -1.10
CA THR A 487 16.87 35.23 -0.40
C THR A 487 15.36 34.96 -0.46
N PRO A 488 14.55 35.47 0.50
CA PRO A 488 13.10 35.34 0.45
C PRO A 488 12.50 35.84 -0.86
N GLU A 489 13.04 36.91 -1.44
CA GLU A 489 12.60 37.48 -2.72
C GLU A 489 12.77 36.47 -3.87
N VAL A 490 13.95 35.86 -3.97
CA VAL A 490 14.22 34.87 -5.01
C VAL A 490 13.38 33.62 -4.78
N PHE A 491 13.23 33.17 -3.53
CA PHE A 491 12.38 32.02 -3.23
C PHE A 491 10.92 32.27 -3.60
N ARG A 492 10.38 33.47 -3.31
CA ARG A 492 9.02 33.87 -3.71
C ARG A 492 8.86 33.87 -5.22
N ALA A 493 9.84 34.40 -5.97
CA ALA A 493 9.84 34.35 -7.44
C ALA A 493 9.84 32.91 -7.97
N MET A 494 10.54 31.98 -7.30
CA MET A 494 10.49 30.56 -7.65
C MET A 494 9.11 29.93 -7.39
N CYS A 495 8.26 30.54 -6.56
CA CYS A 495 6.95 29.97 -6.17
C CYS A 495 5.79 30.44 -7.06
N THR A 496 6.05 31.32 -8.03
CA THR A 496 5.03 31.86 -8.94
C THR A 496 5.17 31.33 -10.36
N ILE A 497 4.06 31.30 -11.09
CA ILE A 497 4.03 30.92 -12.50
C ILE A 497 4.18 32.13 -13.44
N ALA A 498 3.89 33.34 -12.96
CA ALA A 498 3.89 34.57 -13.75
C ALA A 498 4.13 35.84 -12.90
N GLY A 499 5.06 35.77 -11.95
CA GLY A 499 5.50 36.91 -11.14
C GLY A 499 6.29 37.94 -11.96
N GLY A 500 7.09 37.46 -12.93
CA GLY A 500 7.88 38.27 -13.86
C GLY A 500 9.27 38.65 -13.35
N GLU A 501 9.66 38.23 -12.15
CA GLU A 501 11.01 38.39 -11.63
C GLU A 501 12.02 37.48 -12.37
N THR A 502 13.22 38.00 -12.61
CA THR A 502 14.31 37.21 -13.22
C THR A 502 15.15 36.54 -12.15
N ILE A 503 15.36 35.23 -12.28
CA ILE A 503 16.20 34.44 -11.38
C ILE A 503 17.53 34.16 -12.05
N GLU A 504 18.55 34.92 -11.68
CA GLU A 504 19.90 34.71 -12.17
C GLU A 504 20.61 33.59 -11.40
N GLN A 505 21.48 32.84 -12.09
CA GLN A 505 22.38 31.86 -11.47
C GLN A 505 21.66 30.77 -10.65
N LEU A 506 20.51 30.30 -11.13
CA LEU A 506 19.71 29.28 -10.45
C LEU A 506 20.53 28.06 -10.01
N ASP A 507 21.45 27.58 -10.84
CA ASP A 507 22.28 26.42 -10.54
C ASP A 507 23.30 26.64 -9.41
N ILE A 508 23.61 27.90 -9.09
CA ILE A 508 24.51 28.26 -7.97
C ILE A 508 23.72 28.30 -6.66
N ILE A 509 22.55 28.95 -6.67
CA ILE A 509 21.75 29.18 -5.45
C ILE A 509 20.86 27.98 -5.08
N ALA A 510 20.42 27.22 -6.09
CA ALA A 510 19.57 26.05 -5.98
C ALA A 510 20.11 24.91 -6.86
N PRO A 511 21.27 24.32 -6.54
CA PRO A 511 21.92 23.33 -7.39
C PRO A 511 21.06 22.08 -7.59
N LEU A 512 21.24 21.43 -8.74
CA LEU A 512 20.59 20.15 -9.04
C LEU A 512 21.05 19.07 -8.06
N MET A 513 20.07 18.34 -7.50
CA MET A 513 20.37 17.15 -6.71
C MET A 513 20.71 16.00 -7.65
N LYS A 514 21.83 15.34 -7.38
CA LYS A 514 22.17 14.09 -8.06
C LYS A 514 21.33 12.99 -7.45
N ASP A 515 20.64 12.20 -8.28
CA ASP A 515 19.89 11.06 -7.79
C ASP A 515 20.87 10.04 -7.17
N PRO A 516 20.65 9.60 -5.92
CA PRO A 516 21.44 8.53 -5.31
C PRO A 516 21.55 7.29 -6.22
N ALA A 517 20.50 6.98 -6.98
CA ALA A 517 20.49 5.85 -7.93
C ALA A 517 21.53 6.01 -9.05
N THR A 518 21.77 7.25 -9.53
CA THR A 518 22.83 7.53 -10.51
C THR A 518 24.25 7.49 -9.94
N LEU A 519 24.41 7.61 -8.62
CA LEU A 519 25.73 7.53 -7.97
C LEU A 519 26.17 6.09 -7.72
N ALA A 520 25.25 5.15 -7.53
CA ALA A 520 25.55 3.74 -7.30
C ALA A 520 25.97 2.96 -8.57
N GLN A 521 25.82 3.56 -9.76
CA GLN A 521 26.14 2.96 -11.06
C GLN A 521 27.51 3.38 -11.62
N LYS A 522 28.27 4.22 -10.90
CA LYS A 522 29.65 4.59 -11.21
C LYS A 522 30.57 4.02 -10.15
#